data_AF-A0A1V9FIM2-F1
#
_entry.id   AF-A0A1V9FIM2-F1
#
_cell.length_a   1.000
_cell.length_b   1.000
_cell.length_c   1.000
_cell.angle_alpha   90.00
_cell.angle_beta   90.00
_cell.angle_gamma   90.00
#
_symmetry.space_group_name_H-M   'P 1'
#
loop_
_entity.id
_entity.type
_entity.pdbx_description
1 polymer ?
#
loop_
_entity_poly.entity_id
_entity_poly.type
_entity_poly.pdbx_seq_one_letter_code
_entity_poly.pdbx_strand_id
1 'polypeptide(L)'
;MGSEYRTAIGAKFWPGALTIKHFIKDDAALEGIAYFWEHGFRFTGLYEFHGDINSAPGLKWYVGPGAHIGWYNNGYWYHDHYYDDGAASFGIDGVLGLDYKFRGAPIAMSLDINPYFEFLHHPYANVWGGLGIKFTF
;
A
#
# COMPACT_ATOMS: atom_id res chain seq x y z
N MET A 1 -13.50 -13.70 -16.78
CA MET A 1 -13.02 -12.32 -16.99
C MET A 1 -11.96 -12.08 -15.93
N GLY A 2 -10.77 -12.65 -16.15
CA GLY A 2 -9.64 -12.56 -15.20
C GLY A 2 -8.99 -11.18 -15.30
N SER A 3 -8.20 -10.82 -14.29
CA SER A 3 -7.39 -9.61 -14.32
C SER A 3 -6.60 -9.54 -15.64
N GLU A 4 -6.63 -8.39 -16.32
CA GLU A 4 -5.88 -8.20 -17.58
C GLU A 4 -4.35 -8.26 -17.39
N TYR A 5 -3.88 -8.43 -16.14
CA TYR A 5 -2.48 -8.60 -15.76
C TYR A 5 -2.38 -9.50 -14.52
N ARG A 6 -1.23 -10.15 -14.32
CA ARG A 6 -1.00 -11.00 -13.14
C ARG A 6 -0.20 -10.27 -12.07
N THR A 7 0.78 -9.48 -12.48
CA THR A 7 1.65 -8.73 -11.56
C THR A 7 1.73 -7.29 -11.99
N ALA A 8 1.85 -6.38 -11.03
CA ALA A 8 2.13 -4.99 -11.30
C ALA A 8 3.13 -4.43 -10.29
N ILE A 9 4.02 -3.55 -10.75
CA ILE A 9 4.93 -2.79 -9.91
C ILE A 9 4.70 -1.32 -10.19
N GLY A 10 4.61 -0.50 -9.16
CA GLY A 10 4.29 0.91 -9.33
C GLY A 10 4.73 1.80 -8.19
N ALA A 11 4.46 3.08 -8.37
CA ALA A 11 4.62 4.08 -7.34
C ALA A 11 3.24 4.56 -6.88
N LYS A 12 3.10 4.80 -5.57
CA LYS A 12 1.95 5.46 -4.95
C LYS A 12 2.38 6.86 -4.49
N PHE A 13 1.48 7.80 -4.62
CA PHE A 13 1.65 9.20 -4.24
C PHE A 13 0.63 9.56 -3.16
N TRP A 14 1.02 10.47 -2.26
CA TRP A 14 0.23 10.95 -1.11
C TRP A 14 -0.18 9.89 -0.08
N PRO A 15 0.77 9.17 0.59
CA PRO A 15 2.21 9.44 0.62
C PRO A 15 3.01 8.66 -0.44
N GLY A 16 4.25 9.09 -0.67
CA GLY A 16 5.18 8.47 -1.63
C GLY A 16 5.57 7.06 -1.21
N ALA A 17 5.34 6.07 -2.07
CA ALA A 17 5.64 4.66 -1.79
C ALA A 17 5.92 3.87 -3.07
N LEU A 18 6.60 2.74 -2.93
CA LEU A 18 6.69 1.72 -3.97
C LEU A 18 5.69 0.61 -3.68
N THR A 19 5.07 0.07 -4.72
CA THR A 19 4.02 -0.94 -4.64
C THR A 19 4.35 -2.12 -5.54
N ILE A 20 4.05 -3.33 -5.08
CA ILE A 20 4.03 -4.55 -5.89
C ILE A 20 2.74 -5.31 -5.62
N LYS A 21 1.98 -5.58 -6.67
CA LYS A 21 0.71 -6.30 -6.63
C LYS A 21 0.83 -7.59 -7.42
N HIS A 22 0.31 -8.69 -6.88
CA HIS A 22 0.25 -9.99 -7.55
C HIS A 22 -1.13 -10.62 -7.35
N PHE A 23 -1.82 -10.91 -8.45
CA PHE A 23 -3.08 -11.65 -8.45
C PHE A 23 -2.81 -13.14 -8.18
N ILE A 24 -3.38 -13.63 -7.09
CA ILE A 24 -3.33 -15.04 -6.68
C ILE A 24 -4.58 -15.80 -7.17
N LYS A 25 -5.66 -15.08 -7.46
CA LYS A 25 -6.92 -15.55 -8.05
C LYS A 25 -7.47 -14.47 -9.00
N ASP A 26 -8.53 -14.78 -9.73
CA ASP A 26 -9.19 -13.81 -10.63
C ASP A 26 -9.79 -12.60 -9.89
N ASP A 27 -10.16 -12.79 -8.62
CA ASP A 27 -10.82 -11.83 -7.74
C ASP A 27 -10.01 -11.49 -6.48
N ALA A 28 -8.78 -12.00 -6.34
CA ALA A 28 -7.96 -11.76 -5.16
C ALA A 28 -6.48 -11.51 -5.50
N ALA A 29 -5.92 -10.46 -4.91
CA ALA A 29 -4.53 -10.06 -5.06
C ALA A 29 -3.83 -9.83 -3.71
N LEU A 30 -2.52 -9.97 -3.71
CA LEU A 30 -1.65 -9.52 -2.62
C LEU A 30 -0.93 -8.25 -3.09
N GLU A 31 -0.95 -7.20 -2.28
CA GLU A 31 -0.21 -5.97 -2.53
C GLU A 31 0.76 -5.66 -1.38
N GLY A 32 2.03 -5.47 -1.70
CA GLY A 32 3.05 -4.98 -0.78
C GLY A 32 3.36 -3.52 -1.07
N ILE A 33 3.38 -2.69 -0.03
CA ILE A 33 3.66 -1.25 -0.11
C ILE A 33 4.83 -0.90 0.80
N ALA A 34 5.86 -0.28 0.24
CA ALA A 34 7.06 0.16 0.93
C ALA A 34 7.14 1.69 0.92
N TYR A 35 7.07 2.28 2.11
CA TYR A 35 7.20 3.71 2.34
C TYR A 35 8.59 4.03 2.89
N PHE A 36 9.23 5.04 2.31
CA PHE A 36 10.57 5.48 2.69
C PHE A 36 10.50 6.96 3.11
N TRP A 37 11.01 7.26 4.30
CA TRP A 37 11.21 8.60 4.83
C TRP A 37 12.68 8.80 5.21
N GLU A 38 13.11 10.05 5.41
CA GLU A 38 14.51 10.38 5.75
C GLU A 38 15.02 9.63 6.99
N HIS A 39 14.13 9.36 7.94
CA HIS A 39 14.46 8.70 9.22
C HIS A 39 13.52 7.54 9.54
N GLY A 40 12.91 6.90 8.54
CA GLY A 40 12.02 5.78 8.82
C GLY A 40 11.60 4.99 7.60
N PHE A 41 11.14 3.77 7.85
CA PHE A 41 10.66 2.85 6.85
C PHE A 41 9.36 2.21 7.34
N ARG A 42 8.37 2.05 6.47
CA ARG A 42 7.17 1.25 6.75
C ARG A 42 6.91 0.31 5.59
N PHE A 43 6.63 -0.93 5.93
CA PHE A 43 6.14 -1.93 5.01
C PHE A 43 4.70 -2.29 5.36
N THR A 44 3.82 -2.33 4.36
CA THR A 44 2.41 -2.72 4.50
C THR A 44 2.12 -3.87 3.55
N GLY A 45 1.47 -4.91 4.05
CA GLY A 45 0.94 -6.02 3.25
C GLY A 45 -0.58 -5.97 3.24
N LEU A 46 -1.17 -6.08 2.06
CA LEU A 46 -2.62 -6.04 1.82
C LEU A 46 -3.08 -7.33 1.13
N TYR A 47 -4.25 -7.81 1.52
CA TYR A 47 -5.01 -8.84 0.80
C TYR A 47 -6.24 -8.20 0.21
N GLU A 48 -6.35 -8.16 -1.12
CA GLU A 48 -7.34 -7.32 -1.81
C GLU A 48 -8.30 -8.16 -2.63
N PHE A 49 -9.59 -8.02 -2.34
CA PHE A 49 -10.66 -8.54 -3.15
C PHE A 49 -10.99 -7.55 -4.25
N HIS A 50 -11.11 -8.03 -5.48
CA HIS A 50 -11.40 -7.22 -6.65
C HIS A 50 -12.76 -7.62 -7.24
N GLY A 51 -13.52 -6.61 -7.69
CA GLY A 51 -14.75 -6.82 -8.44
C GLY A 51 -14.88 -5.88 -9.62
N ASP A 52 -15.60 -6.34 -10.63
CA ASP A 52 -15.84 -5.56 -11.84
C ASP A 52 -16.89 -4.47 -11.59
N ILE A 53 -16.74 -3.32 -12.26
CA ILE A 53 -17.74 -2.26 -12.28
C ILE A 53 -18.54 -2.38 -13.58
N ASN A 54 -19.86 -2.57 -13.43
CA ASN A 54 -20.77 -2.61 -14.57
C ASN A 54 -20.63 -1.34 -15.41
N SER A 55 -20.55 -1.49 -16.73
CA SER A 55 -20.41 -0.40 -17.70
C SER A 55 -19.07 0.35 -17.71
N ALA A 56 -18.04 -0.13 -17.00
CA ALA A 56 -16.70 0.47 -17.03
C ALA A 56 -15.60 -0.59 -17.30
N PRO A 57 -15.41 -1.03 -18.57
CA PRO A 57 -14.40 -2.02 -18.91
C PRO A 57 -12.99 -1.56 -18.52
N GLY A 58 -12.24 -2.44 -17.85
CA GLY A 58 -10.88 -2.15 -17.34
C GLY A 58 -10.86 -1.47 -15.97
N LEU A 59 -12.00 -0.99 -15.46
CA LEU A 59 -12.12 -0.44 -14.11
C LEU A 59 -12.64 -1.50 -13.14
N LYS A 60 -11.91 -1.73 -12.06
CA LYS A 60 -12.30 -2.60 -10.95
C LYS A 60 -12.34 -1.82 -9.66
N TRP A 61 -13.24 -2.20 -8.76
CA TRP A 61 -13.11 -1.81 -7.36
C TRP A 61 -12.27 -2.85 -6.63
N TYR A 62 -11.61 -2.43 -5.56
CA TYR A 62 -10.96 -3.34 -4.64
C TYR A 62 -11.12 -2.91 -3.19
N VAL A 63 -11.22 -3.89 -2.30
CA VAL A 63 -11.25 -3.68 -0.85
C VAL A 63 -10.54 -4.83 -0.16
N GLY A 64 -9.88 -4.55 0.95
CA GLY A 64 -9.05 -5.57 1.60
C GLY A 64 -8.57 -5.19 2.99
N PRO A 65 -8.34 -6.19 3.86
CA PRO A 65 -7.57 -6.00 5.07
C PRO A 65 -6.06 -6.07 4.78
N GLY A 66 -5.28 -5.59 5.74
CA GLY A 66 -3.83 -5.71 5.75
C GLY A 66 -3.24 -5.40 7.10
N ALA A 67 -1.91 -5.36 7.12
CA ALA A 67 -1.13 -5.00 8.28
C ALA A 67 0.16 -4.33 7.85
N HIS A 68 0.70 -3.52 8.74
CA HIS A 68 1.96 -2.85 8.52
C HIS A 68 2.89 -2.99 9.71
N ILE A 69 4.16 -2.86 9.40
CA ILE A 69 5.26 -2.76 10.34
C ILE A 69 6.16 -1.62 9.88
N GLY A 70 6.68 -0.84 10.81
CA GLY A 70 7.59 0.23 10.51
C GLY A 70 8.66 0.40 11.57
N TRP A 71 9.68 1.14 11.21
CA TRP A 71 10.80 1.47 12.08
C TRP A 71 11.10 2.93 11.84
N TYR A 72 11.08 3.72 12.92
CA TYR A 72 11.48 5.11 12.92
C TYR A 72 12.79 5.22 13.68
N ASN A 73 13.81 5.75 13.01
CA ASN A 73 15.12 5.94 13.59
C ASN A 73 15.17 7.31 14.28
N ASN A 74 14.72 7.37 15.53
CA ASN A 74 14.84 8.56 16.37
C ASN A 74 16.16 8.51 17.16
N GLY A 75 17.28 8.36 16.45
CA GLY A 75 18.59 8.47 17.08
C GLY A 75 18.93 9.92 17.36
N TYR A 76 19.09 10.31 18.62
CA TYR A 76 19.74 11.57 19.00
C TYR A 76 21.10 11.29 19.63
N TRP A 77 22.07 12.14 19.30
CA TRP A 77 23.40 12.12 19.91
C TRP A 77 23.38 12.91 21.21
N TYR A 78 23.76 12.28 22.32
CA TYR A 78 23.99 12.98 23.59
C TYR A 78 25.32 12.52 24.19
N HIS A 79 26.28 13.45 24.31
CA HIS A 79 27.62 13.22 24.90
C HIS A 79 28.31 11.93 24.40
N ASP A 80 28.58 11.84 23.10
CA ASP A 80 29.33 10.73 22.47
C ASP A 80 28.67 9.33 22.56
N HIS A 81 27.42 9.25 23.01
CA HIS A 81 26.63 8.02 23.02
C HIS A 81 25.41 8.14 22.09
N TYR A 82 25.22 7.14 21.23
CA TYR A 82 24.04 6.99 20.39
C TYR A 82 22.93 6.31 21.20
N TYR A 83 21.84 7.03 21.44
CA TYR A 83 20.63 6.48 22.05
C TYR A 83 19.66 6.09 20.94
N ASP A 84 19.43 4.78 20.80
CA ASP A 84 18.49 4.20 19.84
C ASP A 84 17.13 4.02 20.52
N ASP A 85 16.34 5.10 20.59
CA ASP A 85 14.90 5.03 20.91
C ASP A 85 14.14 4.59 19.64
N GLY A 86 14.57 3.47 19.04
CA GLY A 86 14.00 2.90 17.83
C GLY A 86 12.52 2.58 18.02
N ALA A 87 11.65 3.50 17.58
CA ALA A 87 10.22 3.33 17.68
C ALA A 87 9.76 2.40 16.54
N ALA A 88 9.67 1.10 16.84
CA ALA A 88 9.00 0.15 15.97
C ALA A 88 7.50 0.44 15.95
N SER A 89 6.89 0.58 14.78
CA SER A 89 5.43 0.66 14.62
C SER A 89 4.88 -0.67 14.13
N PHE A 90 3.69 -1.04 14.61
CA PHE A 90 2.90 -2.08 13.97
C PHE A 90 1.42 -1.76 14.09
N GLY A 91 0.70 -2.15 13.05
CA GLY A 91 -0.71 -1.85 12.93
C GLY A 91 -1.44 -2.77 11.98
N ILE A 92 -2.75 -2.60 11.96
CA ILE A 92 -3.62 -3.18 10.94
C ILE A 92 -4.06 -2.09 9.98
N ASP A 93 -4.33 -2.50 8.75
CA ASP A 93 -4.68 -1.63 7.64
C ASP A 93 -5.95 -2.15 6.99
N GLY A 94 -6.70 -1.23 6.41
CA GLY A 94 -7.69 -1.51 5.41
C GLY A 94 -7.32 -0.79 4.12
N VAL A 95 -7.90 -1.22 3.02
CA VAL A 95 -7.86 -0.48 1.75
C VAL A 95 -9.22 -0.54 1.10
N LEU A 96 -9.62 0.57 0.48
CA LEU A 96 -10.74 0.66 -0.44
C LEU A 96 -10.31 1.53 -1.62
N GLY A 97 -10.46 1.03 -2.85
CA GLY A 97 -10.00 1.76 -4.01
C GLY A 97 -10.61 1.32 -5.33
N LEU A 98 -10.16 2.01 -6.36
CA LEU A 98 -10.43 1.76 -7.77
C LEU A 98 -9.12 1.49 -8.48
N ASP A 99 -9.07 0.45 -9.31
CA ASP A 99 -7.95 0.09 -10.15
C ASP A 99 -8.39 0.11 -11.61
N TYR A 100 -7.75 0.95 -12.43
CA TYR A 100 -8.05 1.11 -13.84
C TYR A 100 -6.89 0.63 -14.69
N LYS A 101 -7.15 -0.39 -15.50
CA LYS A 101 -6.21 -0.94 -16.46
C LYS A 101 -6.42 -0.32 -17.84
N PHE A 102 -5.38 0.30 -18.39
CA PHE A 102 -5.43 0.85 -19.75
C PHE A 102 -5.33 -0.27 -20.79
N ARG A 103 -6.36 -0.38 -21.62
CA ARG A 103 -6.38 -1.34 -22.73
C ARG A 103 -5.29 -1.00 -23.75
N GLY A 104 -4.50 -2.00 -24.13
CA GLY A 104 -3.43 -1.85 -25.13
C GLY A 104 -2.13 -1.21 -24.62
N ALA A 105 -2.04 -0.85 -23.34
CA ALA A 105 -0.82 -0.34 -22.72
C ALA A 105 -0.48 -1.15 -21.45
N PRO A 106 0.81 -1.41 -21.16
CA PRO A 106 1.24 -2.13 -19.96
C PRO A 106 1.18 -1.26 -18.69
N ILE A 107 0.19 -0.39 -18.56
CA ILE A 107 0.06 0.59 -17.46
C ILE A 107 -1.33 0.44 -16.81
N ALA A 108 -1.38 0.61 -15.50
CA ALA A 108 -2.60 0.74 -14.70
C ALA A 108 -2.49 1.94 -13.74
N MET A 109 -3.63 2.45 -13.32
CA MET A 109 -3.72 3.53 -12.34
C MET A 109 -4.65 3.11 -11.20
N SER A 110 -4.31 3.50 -9.98
CA SER A 110 -5.16 3.25 -8.82
C SER A 110 -5.47 4.53 -8.06
N LEU A 111 -6.66 4.60 -7.47
CA LEU A 111 -7.05 5.62 -6.52
C LEU A 111 -7.65 4.92 -5.30
N ASP A 112 -7.13 5.20 -4.11
CA ASP A 112 -7.57 4.48 -2.93
C ASP A 112 -7.46 5.27 -1.62
N ILE A 113 -8.15 4.75 -0.62
CA ILE A 113 -8.07 5.19 0.77
C ILE A 113 -7.62 4.02 1.63
N ASN A 114 -6.71 4.29 2.56
CA ASN A 114 -6.11 3.31 3.47
C ASN A 114 -6.35 3.73 4.92
N PRO A 115 -7.46 3.33 5.55
CA PRO A 115 -7.58 3.44 7.01
C PRO A 115 -6.58 2.51 7.68
N TYR A 116 -5.93 2.97 8.75
CA TYR A 116 -5.04 2.13 9.55
C TYR A 116 -5.17 2.44 11.05
N PHE A 117 -4.79 1.45 11.85
CA PHE A 117 -4.76 1.53 13.30
C PHE A 117 -3.39 1.09 13.82
N GLU A 118 -2.73 1.96 14.56
CA GLU A 118 -1.41 1.75 15.16
C GLU A 118 -1.57 1.22 16.60
N PHE A 119 -0.72 0.28 17.04
CA PHE A 119 -0.81 -0.29 18.39
C PHE A 119 0.38 0.06 19.31
N LEU A 120 1.60 0.23 18.78
CA LEU A 120 2.82 0.26 19.62
C LEU A 120 3.11 1.62 20.27
N HIS A 121 2.74 2.72 19.63
CA HIS A 121 3.07 4.07 20.08
C HIS A 121 1.80 4.90 20.25
N HIS A 122 1.06 4.58 21.32
CA HIS A 122 -0.29 5.06 21.62
C HIS A 122 -1.32 4.63 20.57
N PRO A 123 -2.39 3.91 20.95
CA PRO A 123 -3.40 3.50 19.99
C PRO A 123 -4.03 4.70 19.28
N TYR A 124 -3.84 4.81 17.97
CA TYR A 124 -4.48 5.85 17.15
C TYR A 124 -4.93 5.28 15.80
N ALA A 125 -5.96 5.91 15.25
CA ALA A 125 -6.50 5.60 13.94
C ALA A 125 -6.28 6.79 13.01
N ASN A 126 -5.93 6.54 11.76
CA ASN A 126 -5.83 7.57 10.74
C ASN A 126 -6.20 6.99 9.36
N VAL A 127 -6.31 7.86 8.36
CA VAL A 127 -6.63 7.49 6.98
C VAL A 127 -5.65 8.17 6.02
N TRP A 128 -5.10 7.38 5.11
CA TRP A 128 -4.35 7.89 3.97
C TRP A 128 -5.17 7.82 2.70
N GLY A 129 -4.96 8.76 1.80
CA GLY A 129 -5.36 8.59 0.40
C GLY A 129 -4.21 7.97 -0.38
N GLY A 130 -4.41 7.75 -1.67
CA GLY A 130 -3.30 7.56 -2.57
C GLY A 130 -3.69 7.47 -4.02
N LEU A 131 -2.79 7.93 -4.86
CA LEU A 131 -2.84 7.76 -6.30
C LEU A 131 -1.68 6.88 -6.73
N GLY A 132 -1.95 5.80 -7.45
CA GLY A 132 -0.94 4.86 -7.93
C GLY A 132 -0.82 4.86 -9.44
N ILE A 133 0.42 4.70 -9.93
CA ILE A 133 0.71 4.38 -11.33
C ILE A 133 1.56 3.11 -11.32
N LYS A 134 1.11 2.09 -12.06
CA LYS A 134 1.70 0.75 -12.04
C LYS A 134 1.99 0.26 -13.44
N PHE A 135 3.13 -0.37 -13.63
CA PHE A 135 3.47 -1.13 -14.82
C PHE A 135 3.05 -2.58 -14.63
N THR A 136 2.40 -3.18 -15.62
CA THR A 136 1.71 -4.46 -15.49
C THR A 136 2.27 -5.53 -16.42
N PHE A 137 2.29 -6.79 -15.99
CA PHE A 137 2.78 -7.94 -16.74
C PHE A 137 2.12 -9.25 -16.31
#